data_AF-A0A1H8ERT3-F1
#
_entry.id   AF-A0A1H8ERT3-F1
#
_cell.length_a   1.000
_cell.length_b   1.000
_cell.length_c   1.000
_cell.angle_alpha   90.00
_cell.angle_beta   90.00
_cell.angle_gamma   90.00
#
_symmetry.space_group_name_H-M   'P 1'
#
loop_
_entity.id
_entity.type
_entity.pdbx_description
1 polymer ?
#
loop_
_entity_poly.entity_id
_entity_poly.type
_entity_poly.pdbx_seq_one_letter_code
_entity_poly.pdbx_strand_id
1 'polypeptide(L)'
;MNIAKKYLEQAYIGYHRIICYDLMIKGIQEDLSKFNNDKIIIPRLKAELISYEKQRRYWLNKRIELKQFIINLNIKDKIKQVLILRFIELKKRREISYILHYSLSYIDRLLKRGLFFIDEKLKSSSQKVVI
;
A
#
# COMPACT_ATOMS: atom_id res chain seq x y z
N MET A 1 -13.78 0.71 -15.21
CA MET A 1 -13.20 0.73 -13.83
C MET A 1 -11.93 1.56 -13.87
N ASN A 2 -11.88 2.68 -13.13
CA ASN A 2 -10.80 3.69 -13.16
C ASN A 2 -9.43 3.06 -12.79
N ILE A 3 -8.43 3.14 -13.69
CA ILE A 3 -7.12 2.46 -13.55
C ILE A 3 -6.38 3.01 -12.34
N ALA A 4 -6.48 4.33 -12.11
CA ALA A 4 -5.91 4.99 -10.95
C ALA A 4 -6.40 4.36 -9.62
N LYS A 5 -7.69 4.05 -9.54
CA LYS A 5 -8.26 3.48 -8.31
C LYS A 5 -7.69 2.08 -8.05
N LYS A 6 -7.62 1.22 -9.08
CA LYS A 6 -7.02 -0.12 -8.95
C LYS A 6 -5.54 -0.04 -8.56
N TYR A 7 -4.81 0.89 -9.16
CA TYR A 7 -3.39 1.11 -8.87
C TYR A 7 -3.17 1.52 -7.42
N LEU A 8 -3.96 2.47 -6.91
CA LEU A 8 -3.87 2.92 -5.52
C LEU A 8 -4.47 1.90 -4.51
N GLU A 9 -5.43 1.06 -4.92
CA GLU A 9 -5.98 -0.03 -4.09
C GLU A 9 -4.89 -1.07 -3.71
N GLN A 10 -3.77 -1.14 -4.44
CA GLN A 10 -2.63 -1.96 -4.03
C GLN A 10 -2.05 -1.55 -2.67
N ALA A 11 -2.19 -0.28 -2.26
CA ALA A 11 -1.75 0.14 -0.92
C ALA A 11 -2.62 -0.46 0.19
N TYR A 12 -3.93 -0.63 -0.06
CA TYR A 12 -4.85 -1.32 0.84
C TYR A 12 -4.53 -2.82 0.91
N ILE A 13 -4.35 -3.46 -0.24
CA ILE A 13 -3.95 -4.88 -0.30
C ILE A 13 -2.62 -5.08 0.46
N GLY A 14 -1.64 -4.22 0.22
CA GLY A 14 -0.36 -4.26 0.90
C GLY A 14 -0.48 -4.13 2.41
N TYR A 15 -1.32 -3.22 2.92
CA TYR A 15 -1.54 -3.06 4.36
C TYR A 15 -2.05 -4.35 5.02
N HIS A 16 -3.08 -4.97 4.44
CA HIS A 16 -3.62 -6.22 4.99
C HIS A 16 -2.66 -7.40 4.86
N ARG A 17 -1.93 -7.49 3.73
CA ARG A 17 -0.91 -8.52 3.53
C ARG A 17 0.20 -8.41 4.58
N ILE A 18 0.68 -7.19 4.86
CA ILE A 18 1.69 -6.95 5.90
C ILE A 18 1.21 -7.47 7.26
N ILE A 19 -0.02 -7.13 7.68
CA ILE A 19 -0.58 -7.61 8.95
C ILE A 19 -0.62 -9.14 9.00
N CYS A 20 -1.10 -9.79 7.93
CA CYS A 20 -1.13 -11.26 7.89
C CYS A 20 0.28 -11.85 7.99
N TYR A 21 1.26 -11.29 7.28
CA TYR A 21 2.64 -11.79 7.35
C TYR A 21 3.29 -11.52 8.71
N ASP A 22 3.00 -10.39 9.36
CA ASP A 22 3.45 -10.11 10.73
C ASP A 22 2.95 -11.20 11.70
N LEU A 23 1.68 -11.61 11.59
CA LEU A 23 1.12 -12.69 12.40
C LEU A 23 1.77 -14.05 12.12
N MET A 24 1.98 -14.39 10.83
CA MET A 24 2.62 -15.65 10.45
C MET A 24 4.08 -15.72 10.91
N ILE A 25 4.84 -14.64 10.75
CA ILE A 25 6.21 -14.52 11.21
C ILE A 25 6.28 -14.71 12.72
N LYS A 26 5.40 -14.05 13.47
CA LYS A 26 5.34 -14.18 14.93
C LYS A 26 5.04 -15.62 15.35
N GLY A 27 4.06 -16.27 14.72
CA GLY A 27 3.72 -17.67 15.00
C GLY A 27 4.90 -18.62 14.76
N ILE A 28 5.59 -18.48 13.64
CA ILE A 28 6.76 -19.31 13.33
C ILE A 28 7.92 -19.05 14.30
N GLN A 29 8.14 -17.81 14.72
CA GLN A 29 9.16 -17.48 15.72
C GLN A 29 8.84 -18.13 17.07
N GLU A 30 7.58 -18.13 17.48
CA GLU A 30 7.12 -18.83 18.67
C GLU A 30 7.32 -20.35 18.55
N ASP A 31 7.01 -20.96 17.40
CA ASP A 31 7.21 -22.39 17.18
C ASP A 31 8.69 -22.78 17.16
N LEU A 32 9.55 -21.97 16.52
CA LEU A 32 11.00 -22.18 16.52
C LEU A 32 11.60 -22.14 17.94
N SER A 33 11.02 -21.33 18.84
CA SER A 33 11.44 -21.29 20.25
C SER A 33 11.06 -22.55 21.02
N LYS A 34 9.99 -23.25 20.61
CA LYS A 34 9.46 -24.46 21.26
C LYS A 34 10.11 -25.74 20.73
N PHE A 35 10.35 -25.84 19.42
CA PHE A 35 10.84 -27.06 18.76
C PHE A 35 12.37 -27.10 18.57
N ASN A 36 13.12 -26.56 19.53
CA ASN A 36 14.54 -26.24 19.40
C ASN A 36 15.51 -27.39 19.06
N ASN A 37 15.07 -28.65 19.06
CA ASN A 37 15.90 -29.84 18.77
C ASN A 37 15.41 -30.71 17.59
N ASP A 38 14.35 -30.32 16.87
CA ASP A 38 13.83 -31.11 15.75
C ASP A 38 14.56 -30.80 14.43
N LYS A 39 15.38 -31.76 13.96
CA LYS A 39 16.23 -31.63 12.76
C LYS A 39 15.44 -31.52 11.44
N ILE A 40 14.16 -31.88 11.41
CA ILE A 40 13.33 -31.86 10.20
C ILE A 40 12.42 -30.63 10.20
N ILE A 41 11.84 -30.29 11.35
CA ILE A 41 10.89 -29.19 11.48
C ILE A 41 11.61 -27.83 11.45
N ILE A 42 12.77 -27.69 12.11
CA ILE A 42 13.48 -26.40 12.19
C ILE A 42 13.86 -25.84 10.81
N PRO A 43 14.47 -26.61 9.88
CA PRO A 43 14.82 -26.08 8.57
C PRO A 43 13.60 -25.62 7.76
N ARG A 44 12.48 -26.34 7.87
CA ARG A 44 11.22 -25.98 7.20
C ARG A 44 10.66 -24.66 7.74
N LEU A 45 10.56 -24.53 9.06
CA LEU A 45 10.11 -23.30 9.71
C LEU A 45 11.01 -22.10 9.36
N LYS A 46 12.34 -22.29 9.31
CA LYS A 46 13.28 -21.24 8.86
C LYS A 46 13.04 -20.83 7.40
N ALA A 47 12.81 -21.79 6.51
CA ALA A 47 12.54 -21.49 5.10
C ALA A 47 11.22 -20.71 4.92
N GLU A 48 10.17 -21.10 5.65
CA GLU A 48 8.89 -20.38 5.66
C GLU A 48 9.04 -18.97 6.23
N LEU A 49 9.78 -18.81 7.33
CA LEU A 49 10.07 -17.51 7.93
C LEU A 49 10.72 -16.56 6.91
N ILE A 50 11.77 -17.00 6.22
CA ILE A 50 12.45 -16.22 5.17
C ILE A 50 11.48 -15.83 4.05
N SER A 51 10.62 -16.77 3.63
CA SER A 51 9.61 -16.52 2.61
C SER A 51 8.62 -15.43 3.02
N TYR A 52 8.06 -15.51 4.24
CA TYR A 52 7.11 -14.52 4.75
C TYR A 52 7.77 -13.15 4.98
N GLU A 53 9.01 -13.10 5.48
CA GLU A 53 9.76 -11.86 5.60
C GLU A 53 9.99 -11.18 4.25
N LYS A 54 10.31 -11.96 3.21
CA LYS A 54 10.47 -11.46 1.84
C LYS A 54 9.16 -10.87 1.30
N GLN A 55 8.05 -11.59 1.48
CA GLN A 55 6.72 -11.12 1.05
C GLN A 55 6.28 -9.86 1.80
N ARG A 56 6.50 -9.81 3.11
CA ARG A 56 6.24 -8.64 3.93
C ARG A 56 7.03 -7.42 3.44
N ARG A 57 8.33 -7.60 3.20
CA ARG A 57 9.21 -6.53 2.70
C ARG A 57 8.78 -6.02 1.32
N TYR A 58 8.35 -6.92 0.42
CA TYR A 58 7.79 -6.56 -0.87
C TYR A 58 6.60 -5.59 -0.72
N TRP A 59 5.62 -5.92 0.12
CA TRP A 59 4.43 -5.07 0.31
C TRP A 59 4.74 -3.76 1.02
N LEU A 60 5.69 -3.74 1.96
CA LEU A 60 6.20 -2.50 2.56
C LEU A 60 6.78 -1.57 1.50
N ASN A 61 7.68 -2.10 0.66
CA ASN A 61 8.29 -1.35 -0.43
C ASN A 61 7.23 -0.88 -1.44
N LYS A 62 6.23 -1.71 -1.74
CA LYS A 62 5.14 -1.34 -2.66
C LYS A 62 4.33 -0.15 -2.15
N ARG A 63 4.06 -0.08 -0.84
CA ARG A 63 3.37 1.06 -0.23
C ARG A 63 4.23 2.34 -0.25
N ILE A 64 5.53 2.21 -0.04
CA ILE A 64 6.48 3.33 -0.15
C ILE A 64 6.53 3.85 -1.59
N GLU A 65 6.64 2.95 -2.58
CA GLU A 65 6.60 3.27 -4.01
C GLU A 65 5.33 4.08 -4.36
N LEU A 66 4.16 3.61 -3.93
CA LEU A 66 2.88 4.30 -4.19
C LEU A 66 2.82 5.69 -3.54
N LYS A 67 3.36 5.83 -2.32
CA LYS A 67 3.44 7.14 -1.64
C LYS A 67 4.35 8.09 -2.43
N GLN A 68 5.52 7.63 -2.85
CA GLN A 68 6.46 8.42 -3.64
C GLN A 68 5.89 8.80 -5.01
N PHE A 69 5.18 7.88 -5.65
CA PHE A 69 4.45 8.17 -6.88
C PHE A 69 3.50 9.37 -6.71
N ILE A 70 2.70 9.40 -5.64
CA ILE A 70 1.77 10.52 -5.37
C ILE A 70 2.52 11.83 -5.09
N ILE A 71 3.59 11.78 -4.29
CA ILE A 71 4.41 12.95 -3.93
C ILE A 71 4.99 13.61 -5.20
N ASN A 72 5.46 12.79 -6.14
CA ASN A 72 6.13 13.22 -7.36
C ASN A 72 5.16 13.66 -8.48
N LEU A 73 3.84 13.60 -8.28
CA LEU A 73 2.89 14.12 -9.25
C LEU A 73 3.01 15.64 -9.39
N ASN A 74 2.95 16.15 -10.62
CA ASN A 74 2.89 17.59 -10.87
C ASN A 74 1.45 18.12 -10.72
N ILE A 75 0.93 18.10 -9.49
CA ILE A 75 -0.43 18.57 -9.13
C ILE A 75 -0.39 19.37 -7.82
N LYS A 76 -1.47 20.09 -7.53
CA LYS A 76 -1.59 20.88 -6.29
C LYS A 76 -1.41 20.02 -5.04
N ASP A 77 -0.65 20.50 -4.06
CA ASP A 77 -0.31 19.71 -2.86
C ASP A 77 -1.52 19.28 -2.04
N LYS A 78 -2.57 20.10 -1.95
CA LYS A 78 -3.83 19.70 -1.32
C LYS A 78 -4.47 18.46 -1.94
N ILE A 79 -4.28 18.23 -3.25
CA ILE A 79 -4.74 17.02 -3.92
C ILE A 79 -3.87 15.83 -3.49
N LYS A 80 -2.53 16.00 -3.50
CA LYS A 80 -1.59 14.97 -3.03
C LYS A 80 -1.89 14.57 -1.59
N GLN A 81 -2.10 15.54 -0.71
CA GLN A 81 -2.39 15.32 0.70
C GLN A 81 -3.67 14.48 0.89
N VAL A 82 -4.76 14.85 0.20
CA VAL A 82 -6.02 14.08 0.23
C VAL A 82 -5.84 12.66 -0.33
N LEU A 83 -5.06 12.49 -1.41
CA LEU A 83 -4.76 11.17 -1.97
C LEU A 83 -3.94 10.30 -1.01
N ILE A 84 -2.90 10.85 -0.38
CA ILE A 84 -2.05 10.15 0.60
C ILE A 84 -2.89 9.70 1.79
N LEU A 85 -3.66 10.62 2.40
CA LEU A 85 -4.52 10.28 3.53
C LEU A 85 -5.53 9.19 3.16
N ARG A 86 -6.11 9.26 1.96
CA ARG A 86 -7.13 8.30 1.53
C ARG A 86 -6.57 6.92 1.20
N PHE A 87 -5.47 6.86 0.45
CA PHE A 87 -5.01 5.62 -0.18
C PHE A 87 -3.76 5.03 0.48
N ILE A 88 -2.91 5.85 1.10
CA ILE A 88 -1.70 5.36 1.78
C ILE A 88 -1.97 5.15 3.28
N GLU A 89 -2.63 6.12 3.91
CA GLU A 89 -2.98 6.07 5.34
C GLU A 89 -4.37 5.47 5.60
N LEU A 90 -5.10 5.14 4.53
CA LEU A 90 -6.39 4.44 4.56
C LEU A 90 -7.48 5.15 5.38
N LYS A 91 -7.38 6.47 5.54
CA LYS A 91 -8.36 7.28 6.26
C LYS A 91 -9.69 7.34 5.52
N LYS A 92 -10.80 7.26 6.25
CA LYS A 92 -12.15 7.51 5.73
C LYS A 92 -12.30 9.01 5.44
N ARG A 93 -13.19 9.35 4.50
CA ARG A 93 -13.43 10.76 4.09
C ARG A 93 -13.76 11.68 5.26
N ARG A 94 -14.50 11.19 6.25
CA ARG A 94 -14.84 11.93 7.48
C ARG A 94 -13.61 12.24 8.33
N GLU A 95 -12.69 11.29 8.47
CA GLU A 95 -11.43 11.52 9.18
C GLU A 95 -10.56 12.54 8.44
N ILE A 96 -10.49 12.46 7.10
CA ILE A 96 -9.77 13.44 6.28
C ILE A 96 -10.35 14.84 6.44
N SER A 97 -11.69 14.94 6.48
CA SER A 97 -12.41 16.20 6.71
C SER A 97 -12.06 16.82 8.03
N TYR A 98 -12.01 16.01 9.09
CA TYR A 98 -11.59 16.45 10.40
C TYR A 98 -10.11 16.91 10.42
N ILE A 99 -9.20 16.12 9.84
CA ILE A 99 -7.75 16.41 9.81
C ILE A 99 -7.43 17.69 9.02
N LEU A 100 -8.08 17.90 7.88
CA LEU A 100 -7.77 19.01 6.97
C LEU A 100 -8.70 20.22 7.12
N HIS A 101 -9.71 20.13 7.99
CA HIS A 101 -10.77 21.14 8.11
C HIS A 101 -11.45 21.48 6.78
N TYR A 102 -11.62 20.48 5.91
CA TYR A 102 -12.25 20.61 4.61
C TYR A 102 -13.65 20.01 4.62
N SER A 103 -14.59 20.61 3.89
CA SER A 103 -15.90 20.00 3.68
C SER A 103 -15.79 18.68 2.89
N LEU A 104 -16.70 17.74 3.16
CA LEU A 104 -16.74 16.45 2.45
C LEU A 104 -16.84 16.64 0.93
N SER A 105 -17.67 17.58 0.47
CA SER A 105 -17.81 17.92 -0.95
C SER A 105 -16.51 18.45 -1.55
N TYR A 106 -15.69 19.18 -0.77
CA TYR A 106 -14.39 19.62 -1.24
C TYR A 106 -13.41 18.46 -1.38
N ILE A 107 -13.38 17.55 -0.39
CA ILE A 107 -12.57 16.32 -0.45
C ILE A 107 -12.94 15.47 -1.66
N ASP A 108 -14.22 15.28 -1.94
CA ASP A 108 -14.67 14.49 -3.09
C ASP A 108 -14.24 15.13 -4.42
N ARG A 109 -14.27 16.47 -4.51
CA ARG A 109 -13.73 17.17 -5.69
C ARG A 109 -12.22 16.98 -5.84
N LEU A 110 -11.46 17.07 -4.74
CA LEU A 110 -10.00 16.85 -4.76
C LEU A 110 -9.66 15.40 -5.13
N LEU A 111 -10.36 14.41 -4.57
CA LEU A 111 -10.21 13.00 -4.92
C LEU A 111 -10.51 12.73 -6.39
N LYS A 112 -11.64 13.24 -6.91
CA LYS A 112 -11.99 13.08 -8.33
C LYS A 112 -10.91 13.66 -9.25
N ARG A 113 -10.43 14.88 -8.96
CA ARG A 113 -9.36 15.52 -9.74
C ARG A 113 -8.05 14.76 -9.68
N GLY A 114 -7.65 14.30 -8.49
CA GLY A 114 -6.43 13.53 -8.29
C GLY A 114 -6.47 12.18 -9.02
N LEU A 115 -7.58 11.45 -8.91
CA LEU A 115 -7.77 10.17 -9.61
C LEU A 115 -7.78 10.34 -11.12
N PHE A 116 -8.44 11.38 -11.63
CA PHE A 116 -8.42 11.68 -13.07
C PHE A 116 -6.98 11.92 -13.56
N PHE A 117 -6.21 12.74 -12.85
CA PHE A 117 -4.82 13.02 -13.24
C PHE A 117 -3.93 11.76 -13.24
N ILE A 118 -4.08 10.90 -12.23
CA ILE A 118 -3.35 9.63 -12.16
C ILE A 118 -3.75 8.71 -13.31
N ASP A 119 -5.02 8.65 -13.66
CA ASP A 119 -5.52 7.81 -14.77
C ASP A 119 -4.86 8.22 -16.09
N GLU A 120 -4.81 9.52 -16.38
CA GLU A 120 -4.12 10.08 -17.56
C GLU A 120 -2.61 9.83 -17.54
N LYS A 121 -1.98 9.95 -16.37
CA LYS A 121 -0.54 9.66 -16.20
C LYS A 121 -0.23 8.18 -16.48
N LEU A 122 -1.06 7.26 -15.97
CA LEU A 122 -0.86 5.82 -16.17
C LEU A 122 -1.12 5.41 -17.62
N LYS A 123 -2.15 5.96 -18.27
CA LYS A 123 -2.42 5.70 -19.69
C LYS A 123 -1.27 6.16 -20.59
N SER A 124 -0.78 7.38 -20.39
CA SER A 124 0.35 7.92 -21.17
C SER A 124 1.64 7.12 -20.95
N SER A 125 1.89 6.61 -19.74
CA SER A 125 3.01 5.69 -19.48
C SER A 125 2.84 4.34 -20.17
N SER A 126 1.62 3.79 -20.22
CA SER A 126 1.36 2.51 -20.91
C SER A 126 1.47 2.60 -22.44
N GLN A 127 1.21 3.76 -23.03
CA GLN A 127 1.35 3.98 -24.47
C GLN A 127 2.81 4.18 -24.92
N LYS A 128 3.72 4.52 -24.00
CA LYS A 128 5.15 4.69 -24.31
C LYS A 128 5.92 3.37 -24.43
N VAL A 129 5.27 2.23 -24.25
CA VAL A 129 5.87 0.90 -24.46
C VAL A 129 5.43 0.38 -25.83
N VAL A 130 5.83 1.08 -26.88
CA VAL A 130 5.84 0.57 -28.27
C VAL A 130 7.14 1.11 -28.90
N ILE A 131 8.21 0.35 -28.74
CA ILE A 131 9.42 0.41 -29.58
C ILE A 131 9.83 -1.03 -29.84
#